data_AF-A0A3D4Q875-F1
#
_entry.id   AF-A0A3D4Q875-F1
#
_cell.length_a   1.000
_cell.length_b   1.000
_cell.length_c   1.000
_cell.angle_alpha   90.00
_cell.angle_beta   90.00
_cell.angle_gamma   90.00
#
_symmetry.space_group_name_H-M   'P 1'
#
loop_
_entity.id
_entity.type
_entity.pdbx_description
1 polymer ?
#
loop_
_entity_poly.entity_id
_entity_poly.type
_entity_poly.pdbx_seq_one_letter_code
_entity_poly.pdbx_strand_id
1 'polypeptide(L)'
;MNSSKPLNGRTLVSDVQGRDSFNTQLLYFTCSSLSQDDERIYLISDRDGHPNVWMRDMFHGTDRQLTYNKKGILKSYVYFDGTENEGLGKASVCLDYIRERVYYIQDDCICRTDREGHVSVLNHVPAGRMTAFTHVSLDGTKL
;
A
#
# COMPACT_ATOMS: atom_id res chain seq x y z
N MET A 1 -24.42 -12.63 -21.61
CA MET A 1 -23.38 -13.68 -21.60
C MET A 1 -22.24 -13.17 -20.76
N ASN A 2 -21.97 -13.79 -19.62
CA ASN A 2 -20.89 -13.38 -18.72
C ASN A 2 -19.59 -14.03 -19.21
N SER A 3 -18.82 -13.32 -20.03
CA SER A 3 -17.50 -13.80 -20.44
C SER A 3 -16.56 -13.66 -19.25
N SER A 4 -16.37 -14.74 -18.50
CA SER A 4 -15.40 -14.76 -17.40
C SER A 4 -14.02 -14.45 -17.97
N LYS A 5 -13.46 -13.27 -17.67
CA LYS A 5 -12.04 -13.00 -17.91
C LYS A 5 -11.26 -13.98 -17.03
N PRO A 6 -10.44 -14.89 -17.58
CA PRO A 6 -9.63 -15.77 -16.75
C PRO A 6 -8.57 -14.94 -16.02
N LEU A 7 -8.36 -15.20 -14.72
CA LEU A 7 -7.23 -14.64 -13.99
C LEU A 7 -5.91 -15.08 -14.63
N ASN A 8 -4.87 -14.25 -14.54
CA ASN A 8 -3.54 -14.60 -15.04
C ASN A 8 -2.90 -15.69 -14.15
N GLY A 9 -3.25 -16.94 -14.41
CA GLY A 9 -2.82 -18.08 -13.60
C GLY A 9 -3.49 -18.09 -12.21
N ARG A 10 -3.33 -19.21 -11.48
CA ARG A 10 -3.89 -19.37 -10.12
C ARG A 10 -3.05 -18.69 -9.03
N THR A 11 -2.13 -17.80 -9.38
CA THR A 11 -1.20 -17.20 -8.43
C THR A 11 -1.60 -15.74 -8.16
N LEU A 12 -2.24 -15.52 -7.01
CA LEU A 12 -2.79 -14.21 -6.65
C LEU A 12 -1.73 -13.19 -6.23
N VAL A 13 -0.71 -13.57 -5.45
CA VAL A 13 0.18 -12.56 -4.82
C VAL A 13 1.65 -12.98 -4.65
N SER A 14 1.96 -14.27 -4.55
CA SER A 14 3.33 -14.76 -4.46
C SER A 14 3.44 -16.13 -5.09
N ASP A 15 4.22 -16.24 -6.16
CA ASP A 15 4.66 -17.52 -6.70
C ASP A 15 6.12 -17.76 -6.33
N VAL A 16 6.40 -18.98 -5.86
CA VAL A 16 7.75 -19.53 -5.66
C VAL A 16 8.32 -20.03 -7.00
N GLN A 17 7.60 -19.88 -8.12
CA GLN A 17 8.07 -20.20 -9.47
C GLN A 17 9.16 -19.23 -9.97
N GLY A 18 10.31 -19.21 -9.28
CA GLY A 18 11.57 -18.66 -9.78
C GLY A 18 11.98 -17.29 -9.24
N ARG A 19 11.41 -16.80 -8.13
CA ARG A 19 11.86 -15.55 -7.47
C ARG A 19 12.22 -15.79 -6.00
N ASP A 20 13.11 -14.95 -5.48
CA ASP A 20 13.51 -14.88 -4.07
C ASP A 20 12.29 -14.82 -3.14
N SER A 21 12.42 -15.39 -1.94
CA SER A 21 11.37 -15.35 -0.92
C SER A 21 11.19 -13.93 -0.39
N PHE A 22 9.98 -13.39 -0.46
CA PHE A 22 9.61 -12.08 0.09
C PHE A 22 8.31 -12.17 0.89
N ASN A 23 8.16 -11.28 1.87
CA ASN A 23 6.95 -11.11 2.65
C ASN A 23 5.94 -10.29 1.87
N THR A 24 4.66 -10.66 2.01
CA THR A 24 3.54 -9.87 1.52
C THR A 24 2.39 -9.94 2.52
N GLN A 25 1.70 -8.82 2.71
CA GLN A 25 0.47 -8.74 3.49
C GLN A 25 -0.58 -7.89 2.76
N LEU A 26 -1.85 -8.21 3.00
CA LEU A 26 -2.95 -7.31 2.65
C LEU A 26 -2.82 -5.99 3.42
N LEU A 27 -3.50 -4.95 2.92
CA LEU A 27 -3.65 -3.71 3.66
C LEU A 27 -4.36 -3.97 4.98
N TYR A 28 -4.15 -3.08 5.95
CA TYR A 28 -4.78 -3.22 7.25
C TYR A 28 -6.32 -3.19 7.09
N PHE A 29 -7.04 -3.90 7.97
CA PHE A 29 -8.50 -4.14 7.86
C PHE A 29 -9.36 -2.88 7.80
N THR A 30 -8.75 -1.71 8.00
CA THR A 30 -9.41 -0.42 8.00
C THR A 30 -9.66 0.09 6.56
N CYS A 31 -9.16 -0.57 5.52
CA CYS A 31 -9.52 -0.26 4.13
C CYS A 31 -9.54 -1.53 3.26
N SER A 32 -10.08 -1.41 2.04
CA SER A 32 -10.05 -2.48 1.06
C SER A 32 -8.63 -2.67 0.53
N SER A 33 -8.24 -3.92 0.28
CA SER A 33 -7.07 -4.26 -0.54
C SER A 33 -7.42 -4.38 -2.03
N LEU A 34 -8.69 -4.32 -2.41
CA LEU A 34 -9.16 -4.47 -3.79
C LEU A 34 -9.67 -3.13 -4.33
N SER A 35 -9.44 -2.90 -5.62
CA SER A 35 -10.13 -1.88 -6.39
C SER A 35 -11.63 -2.19 -6.48
N GLN A 36 -12.45 -1.18 -6.79
CA GLN A 36 -13.91 -1.33 -6.89
C GLN A 36 -14.37 -2.41 -7.89
N ASP A 37 -13.59 -2.65 -8.93
CA ASP A 37 -13.88 -3.62 -10.00
C ASP A 37 -13.27 -5.00 -9.77
N ASP A 38 -12.65 -5.23 -8.61
CA ASP A 38 -11.95 -6.48 -8.26
C ASP A 38 -10.87 -6.88 -9.27
N GLU A 39 -10.33 -5.95 -10.07
CA GLU A 39 -9.27 -6.26 -11.04
C GLU A 39 -7.86 -6.08 -10.49
N ARG A 40 -7.71 -5.26 -9.44
CA ARG A 40 -6.41 -4.87 -8.89
C ARG A 40 -6.37 -5.08 -7.39
N ILE A 41 -5.26 -5.64 -6.91
CA ILE A 41 -5.01 -5.85 -5.49
C ILE A 41 -3.82 -5.01 -5.01
N TYR A 42 -4.01 -4.31 -3.90
CA TYR A 42 -3.05 -3.43 -3.24
C TYR A 42 -2.56 -4.09 -1.96
N LEU A 43 -1.24 -4.10 -1.79
CA LEU A 43 -0.53 -4.96 -0.83
C LEU A 43 0.68 -4.24 -0.28
N ILE A 44 1.13 -4.63 0.92
CA ILE A 44 2.48 -4.27 1.39
C ILE A 44 3.40 -5.46 1.14
N SER A 45 4.52 -5.25 0.46
CA SER A 45 5.50 -6.29 0.15
C SER A 45 6.92 -5.73 0.20
N ASP A 46 7.86 -6.57 0.64
CA ASP A 46 9.30 -6.29 0.67
C ASP A 46 10.07 -6.91 -0.50
N ARG A 47 9.36 -7.19 -1.61
CA ARG A 47 9.92 -7.82 -2.82
C ARG A 47 11.06 -7.06 -3.52
N ASP A 48 11.25 -5.77 -3.22
CA ASP A 48 12.41 -4.97 -3.66
C ASP A 48 13.48 -4.81 -2.56
N GLY A 49 13.37 -5.56 -1.46
CA GLY A 49 14.22 -5.47 -0.28
C GLY A 49 13.70 -4.52 0.81
N HIS A 50 12.64 -3.74 0.55
CA HIS A 50 12.06 -2.83 1.53
C HIS A 50 10.52 -2.87 1.52
N PRO A 51 9.85 -2.75 2.68
CA PRO A 51 8.41 -2.81 2.74
C PRO A 51 7.80 -1.57 2.07
N ASN A 52 7.09 -1.82 0.97
CA ASN A 52 6.44 -0.82 0.13
C ASN A 52 5.03 -1.24 -0.23
N VAL A 53 4.20 -0.28 -0.64
CA VAL A 53 2.89 -0.57 -1.24
C VAL A 53 3.09 -0.94 -2.70
N TRP A 54 2.47 -2.05 -3.09
CA TRP A 54 2.45 -2.57 -4.45
C TRP A 54 1.01 -2.73 -4.91
N MET A 55 0.78 -2.49 -6.19
CA MET A 55 -0.44 -2.85 -6.90
C MET A 55 -0.14 -3.98 -7.88
N ARG A 56 -1.00 -4.99 -7.88
CA ARG A 56 -0.96 -6.14 -8.80
C ARG A 56 -2.24 -6.12 -9.63
N ASP A 57 -2.09 -6.08 -10.94
CA ASP A 57 -3.17 -6.38 -11.89
C ASP A 57 -3.36 -7.90 -11.94
N MET A 58 -4.52 -8.38 -11.51
CA MET A 58 -4.79 -9.82 -11.37
C MET A 58 -5.10 -10.50 -12.73
N PHE A 59 -5.41 -9.73 -13.77
CA PHE A 59 -5.76 -10.23 -15.10
C PHE A 59 -4.59 -10.20 -16.08
N HIS A 60 -3.72 -9.22 -15.98
CA HIS A 60 -2.51 -9.10 -16.80
C HIS A 60 -1.26 -9.59 -16.07
N GLY A 61 -1.32 -9.74 -14.74
CA GLY A 61 -0.21 -10.21 -13.92
C GLY A 61 0.97 -9.24 -13.89
N THR A 62 0.70 -7.94 -14.01
CA THR A 62 1.69 -6.88 -13.90
C THR A 62 1.72 -6.31 -12.48
N ASP A 63 2.91 -5.98 -12.01
CA ASP A 63 3.13 -5.36 -10.71
C ASP A 63 3.59 -3.92 -10.87
N ARG A 64 3.21 -3.06 -9.93
CA ARG A 64 3.71 -1.69 -9.82
C ARG A 64 3.96 -1.33 -8.37
N GLN A 65 5.14 -0.79 -8.10
CA GLN A 65 5.47 -0.18 -6.82
C GLN A 65 4.87 1.22 -6.74
N LEU A 66 4.20 1.54 -5.63
CA LEU A 66 3.50 2.81 -5.44
C LEU A 66 4.15 3.70 -4.37
N THR A 67 4.96 3.13 -3.49
CA THR A 67 5.74 3.85 -2.47
C THR A 67 7.22 3.48 -2.55
N TYR A 68 8.07 4.36 -2.02
CA TYR A 68 9.52 4.21 -2.08
C TYR A 68 10.15 4.46 -0.71
N ASN A 69 9.87 3.57 0.23
CA ASN A 69 10.54 3.48 1.51
C ASN A 69 11.93 2.86 1.30
N LYS A 70 12.99 3.64 1.54
CA LYS A 70 14.39 3.19 1.46
C LYS A 70 15.01 2.91 2.82
N LYS A 71 14.29 3.20 3.91
CA LYS A 71 14.75 2.92 5.27
C LYS A 71 14.57 1.46 5.66
N GLY A 72 13.76 0.71 4.92
CA GLY A 72 13.51 -0.72 5.19
C GLY A 72 12.59 -1.00 6.37
N ILE A 73 12.08 0.05 7.02
CA ILE A 73 11.28 -0.06 8.24
C ILE A 73 9.79 -0.07 7.90
N LEU A 74 9.05 -1.07 8.41
CA LEU A 74 7.60 -1.10 8.40
C LEU A 74 7.09 -0.71 9.80
N LYS A 75 6.90 0.59 9.98
CA LYS A 75 6.65 1.24 11.27
C LYS A 75 5.33 0.78 11.89
N SER A 76 5.41 0.32 13.14
CA SER A 76 4.26 0.05 14.00
C SER A 76 3.88 1.31 14.79
N TYR A 77 2.58 1.49 15.04
CA TYR A 77 2.08 2.58 15.87
C TYR A 77 1.90 2.20 17.35
N VAL A 78 2.20 0.94 17.71
CA VAL A 78 2.10 0.43 19.09
C VAL A 78 3.42 -0.11 19.64
N TYR A 79 4.40 -0.34 18.77
CA TYR A 79 5.74 -0.81 19.15
C TYR A 79 6.76 0.21 18.65
N PHE A 80 7.43 0.87 19.60
CA PHE A 80 8.41 1.91 19.32
C PHE A 80 9.81 1.31 19.50
N ASP A 81 10.53 1.08 18.41
CA ASP A 81 11.83 0.42 18.38
C ASP A 81 13.00 1.41 18.20
N GLY A 82 12.79 2.68 18.57
CA GLY A 82 13.82 3.72 18.46
C GLY A 82 13.99 4.31 17.04
N THR A 83 13.15 3.90 16.08
CA THR A 83 13.14 4.44 14.71
C THR A 83 12.03 5.48 14.52
N GLU A 84 11.99 6.47 15.42
CA GLU A 84 10.97 7.51 15.38
C GLU A 84 10.98 8.21 14.01
N ASN A 85 9.80 8.31 13.40
CA ASN A 85 9.60 8.96 12.10
C ASN A 85 10.43 8.37 10.95
N GLU A 86 10.73 7.07 10.99
CA GLU A 86 11.35 6.38 9.86
C GLU A 86 10.45 5.28 9.29
N GLY A 87 10.42 5.20 7.96
CA GLY A 87 9.82 4.10 7.22
C GLY A 87 8.32 4.24 6.96
N LEU A 88 7.73 3.18 6.39
CA LEU A 88 6.33 3.14 5.98
C LEU A 88 5.44 2.75 7.17
N GLY A 89 4.42 3.56 7.48
CA GLY A 89 3.45 3.27 8.53
C GLY A 89 2.54 2.10 8.17
N LYS A 90 2.71 0.94 8.83
CA LYS A 90 2.00 -0.31 8.51
C LYS A 90 0.48 -0.16 8.42
N ALA A 91 -0.10 0.51 9.42
CA ALA A 91 -1.55 0.69 9.53
C ALA A 91 -2.06 1.98 8.87
N SER A 92 -1.15 2.81 8.35
CA SER A 92 -1.51 4.09 7.76
C SER A 92 -2.11 3.94 6.37
N VAL A 93 -1.65 2.92 5.63
CA VAL A 93 -2.01 2.72 4.23
C VAL A 93 -3.53 2.54 4.10
N CYS A 94 -4.16 3.46 3.38
CA CYS A 94 -5.58 3.50 3.10
C CYS A 94 -5.80 3.67 1.60
N LEU A 95 -6.52 2.73 0.99
CA LEU A 95 -6.93 2.80 -0.41
C LEU A 95 -8.29 3.49 -0.55
N ASP A 96 -8.35 4.59 -1.30
CA ASP A 96 -9.57 5.01 -1.98
C ASP A 96 -9.80 4.05 -3.14
N TYR A 97 -10.59 3.00 -2.91
CA TYR A 97 -10.78 1.91 -3.87
C TYR A 97 -11.63 2.30 -5.09
N ILE A 98 -12.31 3.45 -5.02
CA ILE A 98 -13.10 4.01 -6.13
C ILE A 98 -12.19 4.82 -7.05
N ARG A 99 -11.32 5.66 -6.48
CA ARG A 99 -10.43 6.57 -7.24
C ARG A 99 -9.02 6.00 -7.44
N GLU A 100 -8.73 4.84 -6.86
CA GLU A 100 -7.44 4.14 -6.91
C GLU A 100 -6.28 5.01 -6.42
N ARG A 101 -6.49 5.72 -5.32
CA ARG A 101 -5.48 6.54 -4.64
C ARG A 101 -5.10 5.91 -3.32
N VAL A 102 -3.80 5.83 -3.03
CA VAL A 102 -3.30 5.32 -1.76
C VAL A 102 -2.81 6.47 -0.91
N TYR A 103 -3.37 6.59 0.30
CA TYR A 103 -2.94 7.52 1.33
C TYR A 103 -2.14 6.76 2.37
N TYR A 104 -1.04 7.33 2.83
CA TYR A 104 -0.14 6.64 3.76
C TYR A 104 0.72 7.63 4.51
N ILE A 105 1.35 7.16 5.58
CA ILE A 105 2.41 7.88 6.28
C ILE A 105 3.73 7.20 5.95
N GLN A 106 4.69 7.98 5.50
CA GLN A 106 6.07 7.54 5.38
C GLN A 106 6.97 8.57 6.06
N ASP A 107 7.84 8.09 6.93
CA ASP A 107 8.65 8.91 7.81
C ASP A 107 7.75 9.81 8.70
N ASP A 108 7.82 11.13 8.54
CA ASP A 108 6.92 12.13 9.13
C ASP A 108 5.86 12.66 8.14
N CYS A 109 5.91 12.24 6.88
CA CYS A 109 5.08 12.78 5.81
C CYS A 109 3.75 12.02 5.69
N ILE A 110 2.65 12.76 5.59
CA ILE A 110 1.35 12.26 5.13
C ILE A 110 1.34 12.40 3.61
N CYS A 111 1.29 11.27 2.91
CA CYS A 111 1.48 11.16 1.48
C CYS A 111 0.23 10.63 0.79
N ARG A 112 0.15 10.88 -0.52
CA ARG A 112 -0.77 10.25 -1.45
C ARG A 112 -0.03 9.83 -2.70
N THR A 113 -0.37 8.67 -3.24
CA THR A 113 0.10 8.22 -4.56
C THR A 113 -1.08 7.81 -5.43
N ASP A 114 -0.98 8.05 -6.74
CA ASP A 114 -1.92 7.54 -7.73
C ASP A 114 -1.55 6.11 -8.16
N ARG A 115 -2.30 5.55 -9.12
CA ARG A 115 -2.06 4.20 -9.63
C ARG A 115 -0.77 4.12 -10.43
N GLU A 116 -0.27 5.23 -10.95
CA GLU A 116 0.94 5.30 -11.74
C GLU A 116 2.19 5.38 -10.85
N GLY A 117 2.02 5.67 -9.55
CA GLY A 117 3.09 5.79 -8.56
C GLY A 117 3.55 7.23 -8.33
N HIS A 118 2.81 8.23 -8.82
CA HIS A 118 3.15 9.63 -8.59
C HIS A 118 2.79 10.06 -7.18
N VAL A 119 3.81 10.35 -6.39
CA VAL A 119 3.67 10.73 -4.98
C VAL A 119 3.46 12.23 -4.84
N SER A 120 2.55 12.61 -3.94
CA SER A 120 2.38 13.96 -3.42
C SER A 120 2.44 13.93 -1.90
N VAL A 121 3.21 14.84 -1.29
CA VAL A 121 3.13 15.09 0.15
C VAL A 121 1.95 16.03 0.39
N LEU A 122 1.03 15.61 1.26
CA LEU A 122 -0.17 16.37 1.61
C LEU A 122 0.03 17.22 2.87
N ASN A 123 0.76 16.68 3.85
CA ASN A 123 1.05 17.33 5.11
C ASN A 123 2.17 16.59 5.86
N HIS A 124 2.52 17.06 7.06
CA HIS A 124 3.44 16.41 7.98
C HIS A 124 2.76 16.11 9.31
N VAL A 125 3.13 14.98 9.93
CA VAL A 125 2.78 14.68 11.31
C VAL A 125 3.47 15.72 12.20
N PRO A 126 2.76 16.40 13.13
CA PRO A 126 3.38 17.40 13.98
C PRO A 126 4.52 16.80 14.83
N ALA A 127 5.57 17.58 15.06
CA ALA A 127 6.72 17.16 15.85
C ALA A 127 6.31 16.63 17.24
N GLY A 128 6.93 15.53 17.66
CA GLY A 128 6.64 14.84 18.93
C GLY A 128 5.26 14.21 18.99
N ARG A 129 4.53 14.09 17.86
CA ARG A 129 3.28 13.36 17.77
C ARG A 129 3.46 12.12 16.91
N MET A 130 2.62 11.13 17.20
CA MET A 130 2.44 9.98 16.35
C MET A 130 0.97 9.84 15.97
N THR A 131 0.73 9.44 14.73
CA THR A 131 -0.56 8.92 14.28
C THR A 131 -0.34 7.66 13.46
N ALA A 132 -1.35 6.82 13.44
CA ALA A 132 -1.32 5.50 12.84
C ALA A 132 -2.07 5.41 11.51
N PHE A 133 -3.04 6.29 11.26
CA PHE A 133 -4.06 6.11 10.24
C PHE A 133 -4.17 7.35 9.35
N THR A 134 -4.37 7.14 8.05
CA THR A 134 -4.75 8.19 7.09
C THR A 134 -5.99 7.72 6.35
N HIS A 135 -7.17 8.01 6.89
CA HIS A 135 -8.44 7.47 6.39
C HIS A 135 -9.15 8.46 5.50
N VAL A 136 -9.36 8.08 4.23
CA VAL A 136 -10.06 8.93 3.28
C VAL A 136 -11.57 8.77 3.42
N SER A 137 -12.30 9.88 3.38
CA SER A 137 -13.77 9.84 3.35
C SER A 137 -14.27 9.18 2.05
N LEU A 138 -15.47 8.60 2.08
CA LEU A 138 -16.07 7.94 0.90
C LEU A 138 -16.15 8.86 -0.34
N ASP A 139 -16.40 10.16 -0.11
CA ASP A 139 -16.45 11.17 -1.17
C ASP A 139 -15.06 11.63 -1.66
N GLY A 140 -13.98 11.15 -1.03
CA GLY A 140 -12.59 11.46 -1.39
C GLY A 140 -12.14 12.87 -1.04
N THR A 141 -12.92 13.61 -0.22
CA THR A 141 -12.68 15.04 0.05
C THR A 141 -11.94 15.33 1.35
N LYS A 142 -11.87 14.35 2.27
CA LYS A 142 -11.28 14.51 3.60
C LYS A 142 -10.32 13.36 3.90
N LEU A 143 -9.34 13.68 4.74
CA LEU A 143 -8.37 12.78 5.34
C LEU A 143 -8.35 13.00 6.85
#